data_AF-A0A953AKN1-F1
#
_entry.id   AF-A0A953AKN1-F1
#
_cell.length_a   1.000
_cell.length_b   1.000
_cell.length_c   1.000
_cell.angle_alpha   90.00
_cell.angle_beta   90.00
_cell.angle_gamma   90.00
#
_symmetry.space_group_name_H-M   'P 1'
#
loop_
_entity.id
_entity.type
_entity.pdbx_description
1 polymer ?
#
loop_
_entity_poly.entity_id
_entity_poly.type
_entity_poly.pdbx_seq_one_letter_code
_entity_poly.pdbx_strand_id
1 'polypeptide(L)'
;MTAVAVSVARVRAVPLVRVLDALLASVLFTATFEKVHWNIAGQVGIADILTILFLVAFALTERRPLPRSSAVVLGFFAAFLLVYLLGFFNIETKQGLDQFVKGMVKFVVHFLFLAAAVGYLARRGERFYWRALGWFAAGFVANAVYGIVQLAAARAGVNLDHAVLSPLTGGASSINIYGAVNGESIYRPNALTGDPNHLGVMLDIPLLALTPVYLRLPRGHRLRWPLAAVLAFLLLVLLATLSRSGLLGLGVGALVLALPYRRFVRTRALVAPLAALALVLAYVLSSRWHYFSVVIRSRIQTGGGSTSAHFAVYDFIPQVVRMHPLLGLGLNDFSVYYEFVTGKTNWGPHSFWVA
;
A
#
# COMPACT_ATOMS: atom_id res chain seq x y z
N MET A 1 -10.52 -60.98 22.40
CA MET A 1 -10.66 -60.06 21.25
C MET A 1 -11.10 -58.71 21.77
N THR A 2 -10.17 -57.77 21.90
CA THR A 2 -10.40 -56.40 22.41
C THR A 2 -10.72 -55.49 21.23
N ALA A 3 -11.93 -54.94 21.21
CA ALA A 3 -12.36 -53.98 20.21
C ALA A 3 -11.70 -52.62 20.51
N VAL A 4 -10.73 -52.23 19.67
CA VAL A 4 -10.15 -50.89 19.67
C VAL A 4 -11.18 -49.94 19.05
N ALA A 5 -11.83 -49.13 19.88
CA ALA A 5 -12.67 -48.04 19.42
C ALA A 5 -11.79 -46.94 18.80
N VAL A 6 -11.74 -46.90 17.47
CA VAL A 6 -11.13 -45.80 16.72
C VAL A 6 -11.99 -44.56 16.94
N SER A 7 -11.53 -43.65 17.80
CA SER A 7 -12.14 -42.32 17.95
C SER A 7 -11.82 -41.51 16.68
N VAL A 8 -12.73 -41.51 15.71
CA VAL A 8 -12.67 -40.57 14.59
C VAL A 8 -12.82 -39.17 15.19
N ALA A 9 -11.74 -38.41 15.17
CA ALA A 9 -11.74 -37.02 15.62
C ALA A 9 -12.83 -36.26 14.85
N ARG A 10 -13.89 -35.83 15.53
CA ARG A 10 -14.87 -34.91 14.94
C ARG A 10 -14.13 -33.64 14.55
N VAL A 11 -13.94 -33.44 13.25
CA VAL A 11 -13.54 -32.15 12.70
C VAL A 11 -14.57 -31.12 13.18
N ARG A 12 -14.19 -30.28 14.14
CA ARG A 12 -15.07 -29.22 14.64
C ARG A 12 -15.34 -28.26 13.48
N ALA A 13 -16.57 -28.27 12.98
CA ALA A 13 -17.02 -27.30 11.98
C ALA A 13 -16.75 -25.89 12.52
N VAL A 14 -15.86 -25.15 11.84
CA VAL A 14 -15.63 -23.74 12.16
C VAL A 14 -16.86 -22.97 11.68
N PRO A 15 -17.52 -22.17 12.53
CA PRO A 15 -18.64 -21.36 12.09
C PRO A 15 -18.22 -20.44 10.93
N LEU A 16 -18.99 -20.40 9.85
CA LEU A 16 -18.71 -19.60 8.65
C LEU A 16 -18.44 -18.11 8.96
N VAL A 17 -19.05 -17.57 10.03
CA VAL A 17 -18.76 -16.23 10.55
C VAL A 17 -17.29 -16.06 10.98
N ARG A 18 -16.69 -17.06 11.62
CA ARG A 18 -15.27 -17.01 12.01
C ARG A 18 -14.35 -17.06 10.79
N VAL A 19 -14.77 -17.76 9.73
CA VAL A 19 -14.04 -17.79 8.46
C VAL A 19 -14.03 -16.41 7.82
N LEU A 20 -15.18 -15.72 7.75
CA LEU A 20 -15.25 -14.34 7.26
C LEU A 20 -14.43 -13.36 8.08
N ASP A 21 -14.49 -13.46 9.41
CA ASP A 21 -13.69 -12.63 10.32
C ASP A 21 -12.19 -12.81 10.04
N ALA A 22 -11.73 -14.05 9.87
CA ALA A 22 -10.34 -14.37 9.58
C ALA A 22 -9.94 -13.89 8.19
N LEU A 23 -10.75 -14.15 7.16
CA LEU A 23 -10.47 -13.72 5.79
C LEU A 23 -10.38 -12.20 5.69
N LEU A 24 -11.31 -11.45 6.30
CA LEU A 24 -11.23 -9.99 6.30
C LEU A 24 -9.96 -9.50 7.01
N ALA A 25 -9.63 -10.08 8.17
CA ALA A 25 -8.41 -9.74 8.88
C ALA A 25 -7.15 -10.03 8.04
N SER A 26 -7.12 -11.16 7.32
CA SER A 26 -6.02 -11.53 6.43
C SER A 26 -5.90 -10.58 5.24
N VAL A 27 -7.01 -10.17 4.60
CA VAL A 27 -6.97 -9.16 3.52
C VAL A 27 -6.42 -7.84 4.05
N LEU A 28 -6.93 -7.36 5.19
CA LEU A 28 -6.44 -6.12 5.80
C LEU A 28 -4.96 -6.19 6.18
N PHE A 29 -4.50 -7.33 6.70
CA PHE A 29 -3.11 -7.55 7.08
C PHE A 29 -2.17 -7.58 5.86
N THR A 30 -2.60 -8.16 4.74
CA THR A 30 -1.77 -8.34 3.54
C THR A 30 -1.94 -7.24 2.50
N ALA A 31 -2.73 -6.20 2.79
CA ALA A 31 -3.11 -5.16 1.85
C ALA A 31 -1.93 -4.42 1.17
N THR A 32 -0.74 -4.45 1.76
CA THR A 32 0.47 -3.79 1.22
C THR A 32 1.55 -4.78 0.74
N PHE A 33 1.24 -6.07 0.65
CA PHE A 33 2.23 -7.14 0.39
C PHE A 33 2.35 -7.44 -1.11
N GLU A 34 2.60 -6.41 -1.92
CA GLU A 34 2.62 -6.47 -3.38
C GLU A 34 3.66 -7.43 -3.96
N LYS A 35 4.79 -7.63 -3.27
CA LYS A 35 5.83 -8.59 -3.68
C LYS A 35 5.43 -10.05 -3.51
N VAL A 36 4.40 -10.33 -2.74
CA VAL A 36 3.91 -11.71 -2.54
C VAL A 36 2.88 -12.01 -3.63
N HIS A 37 3.38 -12.29 -4.83
CA HIS A 37 2.56 -12.58 -6.00
C HIS A 37 3.12 -13.73 -6.84
N TRP A 38 2.28 -14.31 -7.69
CA TRP A 38 2.65 -15.38 -8.63
C TRP A 38 2.27 -15.00 -10.05
N ASN A 39 3.03 -15.51 -11.03
CA ASN A 39 2.80 -15.30 -12.46
C ASN A 39 2.09 -16.51 -13.11
N ILE A 40 0.93 -16.91 -12.59
CA ILE A 40 0.21 -18.12 -13.07
C ILE A 40 -0.83 -17.77 -14.15
N ALA A 41 -1.31 -16.52 -14.20
CA ALA A 41 -2.22 -16.01 -15.23
C ALA A 41 -2.13 -14.47 -15.30
N GLY A 42 -0.90 -13.96 -15.34
CA GLY A 42 -0.57 -12.59 -14.95
C GLY A 42 -0.22 -12.50 -13.46
N GLN A 43 0.10 -11.30 -12.98
CA GLN A 43 0.48 -11.05 -11.60
C GLN A 43 -0.73 -11.13 -10.65
N VAL A 44 -0.82 -12.24 -9.92
CA VAL A 44 -1.83 -12.48 -8.88
C VAL A 44 -1.17 -12.40 -7.51
N GLY A 45 -1.53 -11.40 -6.72
CA GLY A 45 -1.02 -11.20 -5.37
C GLY A 45 -1.75 -12.03 -4.32
N ILE A 46 -1.12 -12.27 -3.16
CA ILE A 46 -1.76 -12.90 -2.01
C ILE A 46 -3.00 -12.12 -1.54
N ALA A 47 -2.94 -10.78 -1.62
CA ALA A 47 -4.07 -9.92 -1.30
C ALA A 47 -5.25 -10.15 -2.27
N ASP A 48 -4.98 -10.36 -3.56
CA ASP A 48 -6.01 -10.66 -4.57
C ASP A 48 -6.72 -11.99 -4.23
N ILE A 49 -5.94 -13.03 -3.91
CA ILE A 49 -6.46 -14.36 -3.55
C ILE A 49 -7.35 -14.27 -2.30
N LEU A 50 -6.85 -13.64 -1.24
CA LEU A 50 -7.60 -13.48 0.02
C LEU A 50 -8.88 -12.66 -0.18
N THR A 51 -8.82 -11.66 -1.06
CA THR A 51 -9.97 -10.82 -1.42
C THR A 51 -11.06 -11.63 -2.10
N ILE A 52 -10.70 -12.45 -3.09
CA ILE A 52 -11.63 -13.35 -3.79
C ILE A 52 -12.23 -14.36 -2.80
N LEU A 53 -11.41 -14.98 -1.96
CA LEU A 53 -11.89 -15.92 -0.94
C LEU A 53 -12.87 -15.28 0.03
N PHE A 54 -12.59 -14.06 0.49
CA PHE A 54 -13.51 -13.29 1.32
C PHE A 54 -14.84 -13.03 0.60
N LEU A 55 -14.80 -12.58 -0.66
CA LEU A 55 -16.00 -12.31 -1.44
C LEU A 55 -16.87 -13.55 -1.65
N VAL A 56 -16.26 -14.68 -1.99
CA VAL A 56 -16.96 -15.96 -2.14
C VAL A 56 -17.62 -16.35 -0.81
N ALA A 57 -16.86 -16.32 0.29
CA ALA A 57 -17.40 -16.63 1.61
C ALA A 57 -18.54 -15.66 2.00
N PHE A 58 -18.43 -14.38 1.65
CA PHE A 58 -19.41 -13.35 1.98
C PHE A 58 -20.70 -13.59 1.20
N ALA A 59 -20.63 -13.82 -0.10
CA ALA A 59 -21.78 -14.09 -0.95
C ALA A 59 -22.54 -15.37 -0.54
N LEU A 60 -21.83 -16.39 -0.06
CA LEU A 60 -22.44 -17.65 0.37
C LEU A 60 -23.17 -17.54 1.72
N THR A 61 -22.74 -16.64 2.59
CA THR A 61 -23.15 -16.62 4.01
C THR A 61 -24.01 -15.42 4.38
N GLU A 62 -23.75 -14.26 3.78
CA GLU A 62 -24.38 -13.02 4.15
C GLU A 62 -25.59 -12.75 3.26
N ARG A 63 -26.79 -12.80 3.85
CA ARG A 63 -28.07 -12.61 3.12
C ARG A 63 -28.73 -11.25 3.39
N ARG A 64 -28.20 -10.47 4.34
CA ARG A 64 -28.81 -9.20 4.73
C ARG A 64 -28.58 -8.13 3.65
N PRO A 65 -29.55 -7.23 3.40
CA PRO A 65 -29.40 -6.09 2.48
C PRO A 65 -28.23 -5.18 2.86
N LEU A 66 -27.41 -4.79 1.88
CA LEU A 66 -26.25 -3.92 2.09
C LEU A 66 -26.66 -2.56 2.69
N PRO A 67 -25.89 -2.01 3.66
CA PRO A 67 -26.18 -0.71 4.23
C PRO A 67 -25.97 0.41 3.20
N ARG A 68 -26.52 1.60 3.49
CA ARG A 68 -26.40 2.78 2.62
C ARG A 68 -24.95 3.13 2.29
N SER A 69 -24.02 2.95 3.22
CA SER A 69 -22.59 3.16 2.98
C SER A 69 -22.03 2.28 1.87
N SER A 70 -22.38 0.99 1.85
CA SER A 70 -22.02 0.08 0.77
C SER A 70 -22.68 0.50 -0.55
N ALA A 71 -23.92 0.99 -0.52
CA ALA A 71 -24.58 1.49 -1.73
C ALA A 71 -23.88 2.74 -2.31
N VAL A 72 -23.37 3.64 -1.46
CA VAL A 72 -22.56 4.79 -1.91
C VAL A 72 -21.27 4.31 -2.57
N VAL A 73 -20.58 3.32 -1.98
CA VAL A 73 -19.39 2.70 -2.60
C VAL A 73 -19.73 2.10 -3.97
N LEU A 74 -20.86 1.40 -4.08
CA LEU A 74 -21.33 0.85 -5.36
C LEU A 74 -21.72 1.94 -6.37
N GLY A 75 -22.20 3.09 -5.91
CA GLY A 75 -22.44 4.26 -6.75
C GLY A 75 -21.15 4.81 -7.36
N PHE A 76 -20.10 4.97 -6.54
CA PHE A 76 -18.77 5.33 -7.03
C PHE A 76 -18.17 4.26 -7.96
N PHE A 77 -18.36 2.98 -7.62
CA PHE A 77 -17.98 1.87 -8.51
C PHE A 77 -18.64 2.02 -9.88
N ALA A 78 -19.96 2.25 -9.94
CA ALA A 78 -20.68 2.42 -11.20
C ALA A 78 -20.18 3.65 -11.99
N ALA A 79 -19.90 4.77 -11.32
CA ALA A 79 -19.37 5.97 -11.96
C ALA A 79 -17.98 5.74 -12.56
N PHE A 80 -17.05 5.14 -11.81
CA PHE A 80 -15.72 4.81 -12.32
C PHE A 80 -15.76 3.72 -13.39
N LEU A 81 -16.62 2.71 -13.23
CA LEU A 81 -16.84 1.65 -14.21
C LEU A 81 -17.28 2.25 -15.55
N LEU A 82 -18.19 3.22 -15.54
CA LEU A 82 -18.62 3.92 -16.76
C LEU A 82 -17.44 4.59 -17.45
N VAL A 83 -16.61 5.32 -16.70
CA VAL A 83 -15.40 5.98 -17.24
C VAL A 83 -14.45 4.94 -17.86
N TYR A 84 -14.24 3.80 -17.21
CA TYR A 84 -13.35 2.76 -17.72
C TYR A 84 -13.93 2.03 -18.94
N LEU A 85 -15.22 1.71 -18.95
CA LEU A 85 -15.87 1.10 -20.11
C LEU A 85 -15.89 2.04 -21.32
N LEU A 86 -15.98 3.35 -21.11
CA LEU A 86 -15.85 4.32 -22.19
C LEU A 86 -14.44 4.31 -22.81
N GLY A 87 -13.40 4.14 -22.00
CA GLY A 87 -12.01 3.98 -22.47
C GLY A 87 -11.77 2.74 -23.34
N PHE A 88 -12.61 1.70 -23.23
CA PHE A 88 -12.52 0.48 -24.04
C PHE A 88 -12.54 0.76 -25.55
N PHE A 89 -13.30 1.76 -26.00
CA PHE A 89 -13.43 2.09 -27.42
C PHE A 89 -12.17 2.70 -28.03
N ASN A 90 -11.18 3.10 -27.22
CA ASN A 90 -9.91 3.65 -27.68
C ASN A 90 -8.80 2.58 -27.77
N ILE A 91 -9.12 1.30 -27.50
CA ILE A 91 -8.13 0.22 -27.51
C ILE A 91 -7.92 -0.28 -28.94
N GLU A 92 -6.71 -0.09 -29.45
CA GLU A 92 -6.35 -0.45 -30.84
C GLU A 92 -5.53 -1.75 -30.95
N THR A 93 -4.99 -2.26 -29.84
CA THR A 93 -4.06 -3.40 -29.84
C THR A 93 -4.52 -4.53 -28.93
N LYS A 94 -4.13 -5.77 -29.26
CA LYS A 94 -4.34 -6.93 -28.40
C LYS A 94 -3.65 -6.77 -27.04
N GLN A 95 -2.44 -6.23 -27.02
CA GLN A 95 -1.70 -5.98 -25.78
C GLN A 95 -2.45 -5.00 -24.88
N GLY A 96 -3.02 -3.93 -25.46
CA GLY A 96 -3.87 -3.00 -24.72
C GLY A 96 -5.11 -3.67 -24.17
N LEU A 97 -5.81 -4.46 -25.00
CA LEU A 97 -6.97 -5.23 -24.55
C LEU A 97 -6.64 -6.15 -23.37
N ASP A 98 -5.50 -6.84 -23.41
CA ASP A 98 -5.04 -7.70 -22.32
C ASP A 98 -4.78 -6.91 -21.02
N GLN A 99 -4.21 -5.70 -21.11
CA GLN A 99 -3.96 -4.83 -19.96
C GLN A 99 -5.25 -4.22 -19.39
N PHE A 100 -6.16 -3.80 -20.27
CA PHE A 100 -7.48 -3.34 -19.92
C PHE A 100 -8.27 -4.41 -19.17
N VAL A 101 -8.35 -5.64 -19.71
CA VAL A 101 -9.06 -6.75 -19.07
C VAL A 101 -8.47 -7.07 -17.71
N LYS A 102 -7.14 -7.11 -17.58
CA LYS A 102 -6.46 -7.31 -16.28
C LYS A 102 -6.83 -6.21 -15.28
N GLY A 103 -6.83 -4.95 -15.73
CA GLY A 103 -7.23 -3.79 -14.94
C GLY A 103 -8.67 -3.88 -14.47
N MET A 104 -9.58 -4.20 -15.38
CA MET A 104 -11.01 -4.35 -15.12
C MET A 104 -11.30 -5.47 -14.11
N VAL A 105 -10.67 -6.63 -14.26
CA VAL A 105 -10.84 -7.74 -13.30
C VAL A 105 -10.39 -7.30 -11.91
N LYS A 106 -9.20 -6.71 -11.78
CA LYS A 106 -8.72 -6.21 -10.47
C LYS A 106 -9.66 -5.15 -9.92
N PHE A 107 -10.06 -4.17 -10.73
CA PHE A 107 -10.96 -3.10 -10.33
C PHE A 107 -12.28 -3.63 -9.78
N VAL A 108 -12.98 -4.51 -10.52
CA VAL A 108 -14.27 -5.08 -10.11
C VAL A 108 -14.12 -5.87 -8.81
N VAL A 109 -13.12 -6.75 -8.72
CA VAL A 109 -12.89 -7.57 -7.52
C VAL A 109 -12.65 -6.68 -6.29
N HIS A 110 -11.80 -5.67 -6.39
CA HIS A 110 -11.46 -4.81 -5.24
C HIS A 110 -12.61 -3.88 -4.84
N PHE A 111 -13.40 -3.37 -5.80
CA PHE A 111 -14.58 -2.54 -5.46
C PHE A 111 -15.71 -3.35 -4.84
N LEU A 112 -15.98 -4.55 -5.36
CA LEU A 112 -16.94 -5.47 -4.73
C LEU A 112 -16.48 -5.82 -3.32
N PHE A 113 -15.18 -6.09 -3.15
CA PHE A 113 -14.60 -6.31 -1.82
C PHE A 113 -14.81 -5.11 -0.91
N LEU A 114 -14.52 -3.89 -1.38
CA LEU A 114 -14.71 -2.69 -0.57
C LEU A 114 -16.16 -2.53 -0.13
N ALA A 115 -17.12 -2.72 -1.04
CA ALA A 115 -18.55 -2.64 -0.72
C ALA A 115 -18.97 -3.72 0.31
N ALA A 116 -18.51 -4.96 0.12
CA ALA A 116 -18.78 -6.09 1.00
C ALA A 116 -18.11 -5.91 2.38
N ALA A 117 -16.84 -5.49 2.42
CA ALA A 117 -16.07 -5.25 3.63
C ALA A 117 -16.66 -4.10 4.45
N VAL A 118 -17.04 -2.99 3.82
CA VAL A 118 -17.77 -1.88 4.48
C VAL A 118 -19.10 -2.38 5.04
N GLY A 119 -19.85 -3.17 4.25
CA GLY A 119 -21.13 -3.72 4.68
C GLY A 119 -20.98 -4.68 5.86
N TYR A 120 -19.97 -5.53 5.81
CA TYR A 120 -19.61 -6.46 6.88
C TYR A 120 -19.19 -5.71 8.14
N LEU A 121 -18.28 -4.74 8.01
CA LEU A 121 -17.76 -3.94 9.13
C LEU A 121 -18.85 -3.12 9.80
N ALA A 122 -19.71 -2.44 9.03
CA ALA A 122 -20.79 -1.59 9.53
C ALA A 122 -21.85 -2.36 10.32
N ARG A 123 -22.05 -3.65 10.02
CA ARG A 123 -22.98 -4.53 10.74
C ARG A 123 -22.36 -5.14 11.99
N ARG A 124 -21.04 -5.03 12.15
CA ARG A 124 -20.31 -5.56 13.29
C ARG A 124 -20.12 -4.43 14.31
N GLY A 125 -20.25 -4.79 15.59
CA GLY A 125 -20.12 -3.82 16.67
C GLY A 125 -18.71 -3.22 16.77
N GLU A 126 -18.58 -2.16 17.58
CA GLU A 126 -17.35 -1.39 17.75
C GLU A 126 -16.10 -2.24 18.05
N ARG A 127 -16.23 -3.30 18.85
CA ARG A 127 -15.12 -4.22 19.15
C ARG A 127 -14.51 -4.85 17.91
N PHE A 128 -15.34 -5.21 16.94
CA PHE A 128 -14.88 -5.81 15.68
C PHE A 128 -14.18 -4.76 14.82
N TYR A 129 -14.71 -3.54 14.77
CA TYR A 129 -14.07 -2.42 14.08
C TYR A 129 -12.64 -2.19 14.57
N TRP A 130 -12.43 -2.10 15.90
CA TRP A 130 -11.10 -1.93 16.46
C TRP A 130 -10.18 -3.13 16.20
N ARG A 131 -10.72 -4.35 16.15
CA ARG A 131 -9.96 -5.53 15.78
C ARG A 131 -9.53 -5.50 14.31
N ALA A 132 -10.42 -5.09 13.41
CA ALA A 132 -10.11 -4.94 11.98
C ALA A 132 -9.05 -3.86 11.76
N LEU A 133 -9.19 -2.70 12.39
CA LEU A 133 -8.17 -1.64 12.37
C LEU A 133 -6.83 -2.11 12.95
N GLY A 134 -6.87 -2.91 14.02
CA GLY A 134 -5.68 -3.52 14.61
C GLY A 134 -4.94 -4.46 13.65
N TRP A 135 -5.66 -5.34 12.93
CA TRP A 135 -5.08 -6.23 11.91
C TRP A 135 -4.54 -5.46 10.70
N PHE A 136 -5.27 -4.44 10.25
CA PHE A 136 -4.79 -3.54 9.21
C PHE A 136 -3.47 -2.89 9.60
N ALA A 137 -3.40 -2.26 10.78
CA ALA A 137 -2.17 -1.65 11.30
C ALA A 137 -1.04 -2.67 11.52
N ALA A 138 -1.37 -3.87 11.99
CA ALA A 138 -0.39 -4.95 12.16
C ALA A 138 0.24 -5.37 10.83
N GLY A 139 -0.52 -5.35 9.73
CA GLY A 139 -0.01 -5.56 8.38
C GLY A 139 1.07 -4.56 7.99
N PHE A 140 0.81 -3.27 8.21
CA PHE A 140 1.81 -2.21 7.99
C PHE A 140 3.05 -2.37 8.85
N VAL A 141 2.88 -2.73 10.13
CA VAL A 141 4.02 -2.98 11.02
C VAL A 141 4.84 -4.17 10.54
N ALA A 142 4.21 -5.28 10.15
CA ALA A 142 4.89 -6.45 9.62
C ALA A 142 5.67 -6.12 8.33
N ASN A 143 5.05 -5.36 7.42
CA ASN A 143 5.70 -4.89 6.21
C ASN A 143 6.90 -3.97 6.52
N ALA A 144 6.73 -3.01 7.43
CA ALA A 144 7.79 -2.10 7.86
C ALA A 144 8.95 -2.84 8.55
N VAL A 145 8.66 -3.85 9.38
CA VAL A 145 9.67 -4.74 9.98
C VAL A 145 10.43 -5.48 8.90
N TYR A 146 9.73 -6.07 7.92
CA TYR A 146 10.37 -6.71 6.77
C TYR A 146 11.30 -5.72 6.05
N GLY A 147 10.88 -4.47 5.83
CA GLY A 147 11.71 -3.42 5.22
C GLY A 147 12.99 -3.09 6.01
N ILE A 148 12.95 -3.08 7.34
CA ILE A 148 14.14 -2.87 8.17
C ILE A 148 15.08 -4.08 8.13
N VAL A 149 14.55 -5.30 8.21
CA VAL A 149 15.35 -6.53 8.08
C VAL A 149 15.97 -6.60 6.68
N GLN A 150 15.22 -6.22 5.65
CA GLN A 150 15.69 -6.13 4.27
C GLN A 150 16.85 -5.13 4.15
N LEU A 151 16.74 -3.96 4.78
CA LEU A 151 17.82 -2.97 4.82
C LEU A 151 19.06 -3.51 5.53
N ALA A 152 18.90 -4.17 6.67
CA ALA A 152 20.01 -4.76 7.42
C ALA A 152 20.71 -5.88 6.62
N ALA A 153 19.94 -6.77 5.98
CA ALA A 153 20.46 -7.82 5.12
C ALA A 153 21.27 -7.25 3.95
N ALA A 154 20.75 -6.23 3.28
CA ALA A 154 21.45 -5.57 2.17
C ALA A 154 22.77 -4.93 2.61
N ARG A 155 22.82 -4.34 3.81
CA ARG A 155 24.05 -3.81 4.41
C ARG A 155 25.07 -4.92 4.71
N ALA A 156 24.62 -6.13 4.96
CA ALA A 156 25.46 -7.32 5.10
C ALA A 156 25.79 -8.01 3.77
N GLY A 157 25.40 -7.43 2.62
CA GLY A 157 25.64 -8.02 1.29
C GLY A 157 24.67 -9.16 0.93
N VAL A 158 23.58 -9.33 1.67
CA VAL A 158 22.59 -10.40 1.47
C VAL A 158 21.31 -9.85 0.85
N ASN A 159 20.81 -10.52 -0.19
CA ASN A 159 19.48 -10.22 -0.74
C ASN A 159 18.40 -11.03 0.01
N LEU A 160 17.71 -10.38 0.95
CA LEU A 160 16.63 -11.00 1.73
C LEU A 160 15.49 -11.52 0.85
N ASP A 161 15.09 -10.76 -0.17
CA ASP A 161 13.98 -11.12 -1.05
C ASP A 161 14.29 -12.40 -1.82
N HIS A 162 15.53 -12.55 -2.27
CA HIS A 162 15.97 -13.80 -2.92
C HIS A 162 15.94 -14.99 -1.96
N ALA A 163 16.29 -14.78 -0.69
CA ALA A 163 16.30 -15.85 0.30
C ALA A 163 14.89 -16.26 0.77
N VAL A 164 13.95 -15.32 0.86
CA VAL A 164 12.65 -15.53 1.50
C VAL A 164 11.48 -15.51 0.52
N LEU A 165 11.44 -14.54 -0.41
CA LEU A 165 10.31 -14.35 -1.32
C LEU A 165 10.45 -15.19 -2.58
N SER A 166 11.62 -15.19 -3.23
CA SER A 166 11.83 -15.93 -4.48
C SER A 166 11.48 -17.42 -4.41
N PRO A 167 11.76 -18.16 -3.31
CA PRO A 167 11.33 -19.56 -3.19
C PRO A 167 9.81 -19.72 -3.12
N LEU A 168 9.08 -18.71 -2.64
CA LEU A 168 7.64 -18.73 -2.50
C LEU A 168 6.93 -18.26 -3.77
N THR A 169 7.46 -17.23 -4.43
CA THR A 169 6.81 -16.51 -5.54
C THR A 169 7.35 -16.87 -6.91
N GLY A 170 8.58 -17.42 -6.96
CA GLY A 170 9.33 -17.62 -8.21
C GLY A 170 9.86 -16.33 -8.84
N GLY A 171 9.65 -15.16 -8.19
CA GLY A 171 10.05 -13.85 -8.71
C GLY A 171 11.43 -13.42 -8.25
N ALA A 172 12.19 -12.75 -9.12
CA ALA A 172 13.42 -12.07 -8.74
C ALA A 172 13.08 -10.68 -8.17
N SER A 173 13.30 -10.48 -6.87
CA SER A 173 13.12 -9.19 -6.20
C SER A 173 14.36 -8.85 -5.37
N SER A 174 14.55 -7.57 -5.11
CA SER A 174 15.60 -7.05 -4.25
C SER A 174 15.18 -5.74 -3.59
N ILE A 175 15.99 -5.29 -2.62
CA ILE A 175 15.89 -3.94 -2.08
C ILE A 175 16.22 -2.90 -3.16
N ASN A 176 15.60 -1.73 -3.09
CA ASN A 176 15.90 -0.65 -4.02
C ASN A 176 17.28 -0.03 -3.73
N ILE A 177 18.08 0.17 -4.78
CA ILE A 177 19.34 0.92 -4.73
C ILE A 177 19.09 2.26 -5.43
N TYR A 178 19.17 3.35 -4.68
CA TYR A 178 18.92 4.70 -5.19
C TYR A 178 20.10 5.27 -5.97
N GLY A 179 21.31 4.90 -5.57
CA GLY A 179 22.57 5.45 -6.08
C GLY A 179 23.71 5.08 -5.14
N ALA A 180 24.82 5.79 -5.22
CA ALA A 180 25.96 5.59 -4.33
C ALA A 180 26.56 6.93 -3.86
N VAL A 181 27.10 6.95 -2.63
CA VAL A 181 27.95 8.03 -2.13
C VAL A 181 29.27 7.43 -1.71
N ASN A 182 30.39 7.94 -2.24
CA ASN A 182 31.74 7.43 -1.92
C ASN A 182 31.89 5.91 -2.15
N GLY A 183 31.28 5.39 -3.22
CA GLY A 183 31.28 3.95 -3.53
C GLY A 183 30.33 3.09 -2.69
N GLU A 184 29.66 3.67 -1.68
CA GLU A 184 28.69 2.98 -0.84
C GLU A 184 27.27 3.12 -1.41
N SER A 185 26.58 1.99 -1.59
CA SER A 185 25.20 1.97 -2.10
C SER A 185 24.20 2.58 -1.12
N ILE A 186 23.32 3.43 -1.64
CA ILE A 186 22.20 4.05 -0.92
C ILE A 186 20.99 3.12 -1.05
N TYR A 187 20.80 2.26 -0.05
CA TYR A 187 19.65 1.37 0.02
C TYR A 187 18.40 2.09 0.52
N ARG A 188 17.26 1.84 -0.13
CA ARG A 188 15.94 2.33 0.27
C ARG A 188 15.03 1.14 0.56
N PRO A 189 14.43 1.04 1.76
CA PRO A 189 13.45 0.01 2.05
C PRO A 189 12.28 0.11 1.08
N ASN A 190 12.04 -0.95 0.32
CA ASN A 190 10.84 -1.13 -0.49
C ASN A 190 9.95 -2.26 0.06
N ALA A 191 10.47 -2.99 1.06
CA ALA A 191 9.75 -3.97 1.87
C ALA A 191 8.95 -4.97 1.03
N LEU A 192 7.78 -5.39 1.49
CA LEU A 192 6.84 -6.21 0.72
C LEU A 192 6.02 -5.37 -0.28
N THR A 193 6.12 -4.04 -0.27
CA THR A 193 5.38 -3.15 -1.19
C THR A 193 6.01 -3.03 -2.58
N GLY A 194 7.25 -3.45 -2.80
CA GLY A 194 7.85 -3.40 -4.15
C GLY A 194 8.61 -2.11 -4.47
N ASP A 195 8.01 -0.95 -4.17
CA ASP A 195 8.60 0.37 -4.42
C ASP A 195 8.72 1.21 -3.14
N PRO A 196 9.87 1.89 -2.90
CA PRO A 196 10.06 2.69 -1.69
C PRO A 196 9.17 3.95 -1.64
N ASN A 197 8.82 4.55 -2.78
CA ASN A 197 7.90 5.70 -2.77
C ASN A 197 6.48 5.23 -2.46
N HIS A 198 6.07 4.09 -3.01
CA HIS A 198 4.78 3.47 -2.73
C HIS A 198 4.66 3.10 -1.25
N LEU A 199 5.68 2.45 -0.69
CA LEU A 199 5.75 2.18 0.76
C LEU A 199 5.63 3.47 1.58
N GLY A 200 6.35 4.52 1.19
CA GLY A 200 6.30 5.81 1.88
C GLY A 200 4.89 6.41 1.95
N VAL A 201 4.17 6.43 0.81
CA VAL A 201 2.78 6.91 0.75
C VAL A 201 1.83 5.99 1.53
N MET A 202 2.01 4.68 1.42
CA MET A 202 1.18 3.71 2.14
C MET A 202 1.30 3.87 3.65
N LEU A 203 2.50 4.17 4.18
CA LEU A 203 2.74 4.40 5.61
C LEU A 203 2.03 5.64 6.15
N ASP A 204 1.66 6.62 5.30
CA ASP A 204 0.86 7.77 5.73
C ASP A 204 -0.51 7.33 6.28
N ILE A 205 -1.10 6.26 5.72
CA ILE A 205 -2.43 5.78 6.11
C ILE A 205 -2.48 5.41 7.60
N PRO A 206 -1.69 4.45 8.12
CA PRO A 206 -1.71 4.13 9.55
C PRO A 206 -1.18 5.29 10.40
N LEU A 207 -0.19 6.06 9.93
CA LEU A 207 0.34 7.21 10.70
C LEU A 207 -0.75 8.25 10.96
N LEU A 208 -1.47 8.66 9.91
CA LEU A 208 -2.52 9.67 10.00
C LEU A 208 -3.79 9.12 10.67
N ALA A 209 -4.15 7.85 10.44
CA ALA A 209 -5.34 7.26 11.06
C ALA A 209 -5.15 7.01 12.57
N LEU A 210 -3.96 6.57 13.01
CA LEU A 210 -3.70 6.20 14.40
C LEU A 210 -3.24 7.37 15.26
N THR A 211 -2.68 8.44 14.68
CA THR A 211 -2.27 9.63 15.45
C THR A 211 -3.43 10.25 16.25
N PRO A 212 -4.62 10.49 15.65
CA PRO A 212 -5.81 10.90 16.39
C PRO A 212 -6.20 9.97 17.55
N VAL A 213 -6.07 8.66 17.35
CA VAL A 213 -6.37 7.65 18.37
C VAL A 213 -5.39 7.83 19.53
N TYR A 214 -4.09 7.88 19.25
CA TYR A 214 -3.04 8.10 20.24
C TYR A 214 -3.25 9.38 21.06
N LEU A 215 -3.53 10.50 20.39
CA LEU A 215 -3.72 11.79 21.05
C LEU A 215 -4.93 11.82 21.99
N ARG A 216 -5.97 11.05 21.68
CA ARG A 216 -7.20 10.96 22.48
C ARG A 216 -7.13 9.94 23.62
N LEU A 217 -6.15 9.03 23.63
CA LEU A 217 -6.03 8.05 24.72
C LEU A 217 -5.73 8.76 26.05
N PRO A 218 -6.28 8.28 27.19
CA PRO A 218 -5.87 8.71 28.53
C PRO A 218 -4.39 8.40 28.80
N ARG A 219 -3.77 9.12 29.75
CA ARG A 219 -2.34 8.92 30.09
C ARG A 219 -2.03 7.50 30.61
N GLY A 220 -2.93 6.92 31.41
CA GLY A 220 -2.78 5.57 31.96
C GLY A 220 -3.30 4.44 31.07
N HIS A 221 -3.72 4.72 29.83
CA HIS A 221 -4.27 3.69 28.97
C HIS A 221 -3.18 2.73 28.47
N ARG A 222 -3.38 1.41 28.64
CA ARG A 222 -2.41 0.36 28.30
C ARG A 222 -1.87 0.41 26.87
N LEU A 223 -2.68 0.88 25.91
CA LEU A 223 -2.29 0.97 24.50
C LEU A 223 -1.52 2.25 24.15
N ARG A 224 -1.39 3.21 25.07
CA ARG A 224 -0.77 4.51 24.77
C ARG A 224 0.68 4.36 24.33
N TRP A 225 1.47 3.61 25.09
CA TRP A 225 2.88 3.39 24.80
C TRP A 225 3.12 2.46 23.59
N PRO A 226 2.43 1.31 23.47
CA PRO A 226 2.50 0.51 22.25
C PRO A 226 2.17 1.31 20.99
N LEU A 227 1.12 2.16 21.03
CA LEU A 227 0.74 2.97 19.89
C LEU A 227 1.76 4.07 19.58
N ALA A 228 2.35 4.70 20.60
CA ALA A 228 3.46 5.64 20.41
C ALA A 228 4.66 4.96 19.74
N ALA A 229 5.02 3.76 20.20
CA ALA A 229 6.12 2.99 19.64
C ALA A 229 5.86 2.61 18.17
N VAL A 230 4.64 2.14 17.86
CA VAL A 230 4.24 1.84 16.48
C VAL A 230 4.30 3.09 15.60
N LEU A 231 3.74 4.21 16.03
CA LEU A 231 3.78 5.46 15.25
C LEU A 231 5.21 5.94 15.02
N ALA A 232 6.06 5.92 16.04
CA ALA A 232 7.47 6.29 15.91
C ALA A 232 8.22 5.34 14.97
N PHE A 233 7.99 4.04 15.09
CA PHE A 233 8.58 3.03 14.23
C PHE A 233 8.18 3.23 12.76
N LEU A 234 6.88 3.34 12.47
CA LEU A 234 6.39 3.55 11.11
C LEU A 234 6.90 4.86 10.51
N LEU A 235 7.01 5.92 11.31
CA LEU A 235 7.57 7.19 10.87
C LEU A 235 9.06 7.07 10.53
N LEU A 236 9.85 6.34 11.33
CA LEU A 236 11.24 6.06 11.01
C LEU A 236 11.40 5.27 9.71
N VAL A 237 10.54 4.26 9.48
CA VAL A 237 10.54 3.51 8.21
C VAL A 237 10.17 4.41 7.04
N LEU A 238 9.15 5.27 7.19
CA LEU A 238 8.78 6.26 6.17
C LEU A 238 9.96 7.15 5.82
N LEU A 239 10.67 7.68 6.81
CA LEU A 239 11.87 8.51 6.59
C LEU A 239 12.98 7.72 5.87
N ALA A 240 13.18 6.46 6.24
CA ALA A 240 14.16 5.57 5.61
C ALA A 240 13.84 5.29 4.12
N THR A 241 12.57 5.37 3.70
CA THR A 241 12.21 5.25 2.28
C THR A 241 12.74 6.41 1.42
N LEU A 242 13.11 7.54 2.03
CA LEU A 242 13.49 8.78 1.33
C LEU A 242 12.41 9.27 0.33
N SER A 243 11.15 8.87 0.52
CA SER A 243 10.04 9.19 -0.36
C SER A 243 9.63 10.66 -0.22
N ARG A 244 9.69 11.43 -1.32
CA ARG A 244 9.21 12.82 -1.35
C ARG A 244 7.69 12.87 -1.23
N SER A 245 7.00 11.96 -1.93
CA SER A 245 5.53 11.88 -1.90
C SER A 245 5.02 11.46 -0.52
N GLY A 246 5.69 10.53 0.17
CA GLY A 246 5.34 10.16 1.54
C GLY A 246 5.53 11.31 2.54
N LEU A 247 6.66 12.05 2.45
CA LEU A 247 6.86 13.22 3.30
C LEU A 247 5.82 14.32 3.05
N LEU A 248 5.48 14.56 1.79
CA LEU A 248 4.44 15.52 1.40
C LEU A 248 3.06 15.07 1.90
N GLY A 249 2.71 13.81 1.69
CA GLY A 249 1.45 13.21 2.14
C GLY A 249 1.29 13.30 3.65
N LEU A 250 2.31 12.93 4.41
CA LEU A 250 2.35 13.09 5.87
C LEU A 250 2.18 14.56 6.28
N GLY A 251 2.89 15.49 5.63
CA GLY A 251 2.82 16.92 5.93
C GLY A 251 1.43 17.49 5.70
N VAL A 252 0.86 17.26 4.53
CA VAL A 252 -0.50 17.70 4.18
C VAL A 252 -1.54 17.03 5.09
N GLY A 253 -1.43 15.73 5.34
CA GLY A 253 -2.30 15.00 6.25
C GLY A 253 -2.24 15.55 7.68
N ALA A 254 -1.05 15.87 8.18
CA ALA A 254 -0.87 16.49 9.49
C ALA A 254 -1.51 17.89 9.56
N LEU A 255 -1.42 18.69 8.49
CA LEU A 255 -2.10 20.00 8.40
C LEU A 255 -3.62 19.83 8.44
N VAL A 256 -4.17 18.86 7.69
CA VAL A 256 -5.60 18.55 7.72
C VAL A 256 -6.04 18.13 9.13
N LEU A 257 -5.26 17.27 9.81
CA LEU A 257 -5.53 16.85 11.18
C LEU A 257 -5.35 17.99 12.20
N ALA A 258 -4.48 18.96 11.94
CA ALA A 258 -4.26 20.08 12.85
C ALA A 258 -5.53 20.91 13.07
N LEU A 259 -6.47 20.95 12.12
CA LEU A 259 -7.74 21.69 12.26
C LEU A 259 -8.67 21.06 13.32
N PRO A 260 -9.14 19.80 13.20
CA PRO A 260 -10.00 19.17 14.20
C PRO A 260 -9.25 18.82 15.49
N TYR A 261 -7.92 18.67 15.46
CA TYR A 261 -7.11 18.32 16.64
C TYR A 261 -6.23 19.47 17.15
N ARG A 262 -6.54 20.73 16.82
CA ARG A 262 -5.74 21.93 17.17
C ARG A 262 -5.33 22.01 18.64
N ARG A 263 -6.21 21.57 19.55
CA ARG A 263 -5.96 21.57 21.00
C ARG A 263 -4.80 20.66 21.39
N PHE A 264 -4.47 19.65 20.59
CA PHE A 264 -3.40 18.68 20.83
C PHE A 264 -2.06 19.09 20.22
N VAL A 265 -2.06 20.02 19.25
CA VAL A 265 -0.84 20.41 18.49
C VAL A 265 0.26 20.94 19.41
N ARG A 266 -0.11 21.66 20.47
CA ARG A 266 0.85 22.22 21.46
C ARG A 266 1.01 21.36 22.71
N THR A 267 0.39 20.19 22.78
CA THR A 267 0.46 19.37 23.99
C THR A 267 1.78 18.62 24.06
N ARG A 268 2.29 18.42 25.28
CA ARG A 268 3.47 17.58 25.53
C ARG A 268 3.32 16.15 24.96
N ALA A 269 2.09 15.65 24.85
CA ALA A 269 1.79 14.35 24.26
C ALA A 269 2.19 14.23 22.79
N LEU A 270 2.13 15.32 22.03
CA LEU A 270 2.57 15.34 20.62
C LEU A 270 4.01 15.86 20.52
N VAL A 271 4.30 16.97 21.20
CA VAL A 271 5.58 17.69 21.05
C VAL A 271 6.76 16.87 21.58
N ALA A 272 6.63 16.19 22.73
CA ALA A 272 7.77 15.49 23.31
C ALA A 272 8.25 14.29 22.46
N PRO A 273 7.37 13.40 21.95
CA PRO A 273 7.79 12.34 21.03
C PRO A 273 8.42 12.88 19.73
N LEU A 274 7.85 13.93 19.15
CA LEU A 274 8.40 14.54 17.94
C LEU A 274 9.75 15.22 18.19
N ALA A 275 9.93 15.90 19.33
CA ALA A 275 11.20 16.49 19.72
C ALA A 275 12.26 15.42 19.96
N ALA A 276 11.91 14.32 20.64
CA ALA A 276 12.82 13.19 20.83
C ALA A 276 13.26 12.59 19.49
N LEU A 277 12.32 12.37 18.57
CA LEU A 277 12.62 11.91 17.22
C LEU A 277 13.52 12.90 16.47
N ALA A 278 13.22 14.20 16.53
CA ALA A 278 14.03 15.23 15.88
C ALA A 278 15.46 15.25 16.42
N LEU A 279 15.65 15.06 17.73
CA LEU A 279 16.99 14.96 18.34
C LEU A 279 17.76 13.74 17.85
N VAL A 280 17.11 12.57 17.77
CA VAL A 280 17.73 11.35 17.22
C VAL A 280 18.12 11.56 15.76
N LEU A 281 17.23 12.13 14.95
CA LEU A 281 17.53 12.43 13.55
C LEU A 281 18.66 13.46 13.42
N ALA A 282 18.67 14.52 14.23
CA ALA A 282 19.73 15.52 14.23
C ALA A 282 21.10 14.89 14.56
N TYR A 283 21.15 13.98 15.54
CA TYR A 283 22.36 13.23 15.88
C TYR A 283 22.84 12.31 14.74
N VAL A 284 21.92 11.57 14.09
CA VAL A 284 22.25 10.70 12.96
C VAL A 284 22.74 11.52 11.76
N LEU A 285 22.07 12.64 11.46
CA LEU A 285 22.43 13.54 10.38
C LEU A 285 23.79 14.19 10.62
N SER A 286 24.08 14.66 11.84
CA SER A 286 25.37 15.27 12.17
C SER A 286 26.51 14.27 12.10
N SER A 287 26.28 13.03 12.53
CA SER A 287 27.29 11.95 12.49
C SER A 287 27.66 11.52 11.07
N ARG A 288 26.80 11.75 10.08
CA ARG A 288 27.03 11.39 8.66
C ARG A 288 26.70 12.54 7.71
N TRP A 289 27.06 13.76 8.10
CA TRP A 289 26.62 14.98 7.42
C TRP A 289 26.90 14.97 5.91
N HIS A 290 28.11 14.57 5.49
CA HIS A 290 28.46 14.54 4.07
C HIS A 290 27.52 13.61 3.27
N TYR A 291 27.33 12.38 3.73
CA TYR A 291 26.42 11.40 3.11
C TYR A 291 25.00 11.97 2.96
N PHE A 292 24.44 12.48 4.06
CA PHE A 292 23.09 13.03 4.03
C PHE A 292 22.98 14.33 3.22
N SER A 293 24.02 15.16 3.20
CA SER A 293 24.02 16.38 2.39
C SER A 293 23.93 16.08 0.89
N VAL A 294 24.62 15.03 0.41
CA VAL A 294 24.54 14.57 -0.98
C VAL A 294 23.15 14.03 -1.29
N VAL A 295 22.62 13.17 -0.42
CA VAL A 295 21.26 12.60 -0.57
C VAL A 295 20.21 13.71 -0.58
N ILE A 296 20.22 14.63 0.38
CA ILE A 296 19.25 15.72 0.50
C ILE A 296 19.32 16.64 -0.71
N ARG A 297 20.53 17.06 -1.13
CA ARG A 297 20.71 17.88 -2.34
C ARG A 297 20.13 17.18 -3.57
N SER A 298 20.40 15.88 -3.74
CA SER A 298 19.84 15.08 -4.83
C SER A 298 18.30 15.04 -4.82
N ARG A 299 17.66 14.99 -3.64
CA ARG A 299 16.19 14.96 -3.54
C ARG A 299 15.54 16.32 -3.80
N ILE A 300 16.21 17.42 -3.46
CA ILE A 300 15.68 18.78 -3.63
C ILE A 300 16.00 19.33 -5.03
N GLN A 301 17.02 18.80 -5.71
CA GLN A 301 17.39 19.23 -7.05
C GLN A 301 16.27 18.99 -8.06
N THR A 302 15.83 20.07 -8.70
CA THR A 302 14.73 20.07 -9.67
C THR A 302 15.19 19.95 -11.12
N GLY A 303 16.49 20.07 -11.41
CA GLY A 303 17.06 20.01 -12.77
C GLY A 303 17.60 18.64 -13.21
N GLY A 304 17.22 17.54 -12.53
CA GLY A 304 17.76 16.21 -12.79
C GLY A 304 16.95 15.34 -13.75
N GLY A 305 17.49 14.16 -14.09
CA GLY A 305 16.87 13.20 -15.01
C GLY A 305 15.47 12.71 -14.60
N SER A 306 15.12 12.73 -13.30
CA SER A 306 13.76 12.40 -12.86
C SER A 306 12.73 13.47 -13.23
N THR A 307 13.06 14.76 -13.08
CA THR A 307 12.19 15.85 -13.51
C THR A 307 12.04 15.86 -15.03
N SER A 308 13.15 15.63 -15.75
CA SER A 308 13.14 15.48 -17.21
C SER A 308 12.25 14.32 -17.67
N ALA A 309 12.29 13.17 -16.97
CA ALA A 309 11.41 12.04 -17.26
C ALA A 309 9.93 12.38 -17.04
N HIS A 310 9.58 13.13 -15.98
CA HIS A 310 8.20 13.58 -15.77
C HIS A 310 7.74 14.56 -16.85
N PHE A 311 8.59 15.52 -17.24
CA PHE A 311 8.25 16.42 -18.34
C PHE A 311 8.12 15.70 -19.67
N ALA A 312 9.00 14.74 -19.98
CA ALA A 312 8.89 13.90 -21.16
C ALA A 312 7.59 13.09 -21.17
N VAL A 313 7.09 12.66 -19.99
CA VAL A 313 5.78 12.04 -19.88
C VAL A 313 4.69 13.07 -20.16
N TYR A 314 4.74 14.25 -19.56
CA TYR A 314 3.75 15.32 -19.80
C TYR A 314 3.70 15.80 -21.25
N ASP A 315 4.79 15.70 -22.00
CA ASP A 315 4.83 16.01 -23.43
C ASP A 315 3.93 15.07 -24.27
N PHE A 316 3.55 13.90 -23.73
CA PHE A 316 2.54 13.05 -24.36
C PHE A 316 1.10 13.54 -24.14
N ILE A 317 0.83 14.39 -23.12
CA ILE A 317 -0.54 14.86 -22.83
C ILE A 317 -1.18 15.53 -24.05
N PRO A 318 -0.56 16.53 -24.72
CA PRO A 318 -1.19 17.19 -25.86
C PRO A 318 -1.46 16.23 -27.02
N GLN A 319 -0.60 15.23 -27.22
CA GLN A 319 -0.78 14.22 -28.27
C GLN A 319 -1.97 13.33 -27.95
N VAL A 320 -2.03 12.78 -26.73
CA VAL A 320 -3.14 11.93 -26.28
C VAL A 320 -4.46 12.68 -26.25
N VAL A 321 -4.48 13.94 -25.82
CA VAL A 321 -5.69 14.81 -25.86
C VAL A 321 -6.15 15.02 -27.31
N ARG A 322 -5.24 15.16 -28.28
CA ARG A 322 -5.64 15.33 -29.69
C ARG A 322 -6.20 14.06 -30.31
N MET A 323 -5.65 12.90 -29.95
CA MET A 323 -6.09 11.60 -30.47
C MET A 323 -7.38 11.11 -29.81
N HIS A 324 -7.48 11.26 -28.48
CA HIS A 324 -8.58 10.76 -27.67
C HIS A 324 -9.07 11.82 -26.67
N PRO A 325 -9.70 12.92 -27.16
CA PRO A 325 -9.98 14.14 -26.37
C PRO A 325 -10.91 13.97 -25.18
N LEU A 326 -11.77 12.96 -25.20
CA LEU A 326 -12.76 12.76 -24.15
C LEU A 326 -12.28 11.80 -23.05
N LEU A 327 -11.53 10.75 -23.42
CA LEU A 327 -11.41 9.55 -22.61
C LEU A 327 -9.99 8.97 -22.54
N GLY A 328 -9.00 9.61 -23.15
CA GLY A 328 -7.60 9.16 -23.09
C GLY A 328 -7.39 7.79 -23.74
N LEU A 329 -6.40 7.03 -23.28
CA LEU A 329 -5.95 5.81 -23.96
C LEU A 329 -6.69 4.53 -23.53
N GLY A 330 -7.54 4.61 -22.51
CA GLY A 330 -8.12 3.41 -21.88
C GLY A 330 -7.41 3.02 -20.58
N LEU A 331 -8.09 2.21 -19.74
CA LEU A 331 -7.55 1.78 -18.44
C LEU A 331 -6.32 0.89 -18.66
N ASN A 332 -5.19 1.26 -18.04
CA ASN A 332 -3.87 0.59 -18.11
C ASN A 332 -3.11 0.68 -19.44
N ASP A 333 -3.63 1.40 -20.44
CA ASP A 333 -3.05 1.38 -21.78
C ASP A 333 -1.94 2.41 -22.02
N PHE A 334 -1.71 3.33 -21.07
CA PHE A 334 -0.60 4.27 -21.18
C PHE A 334 0.75 3.56 -21.32
N SER A 335 0.96 2.46 -20.60
CA SER A 335 2.23 1.70 -20.68
C SER A 335 2.47 1.12 -22.08
N VAL A 336 1.41 0.67 -22.75
CA VAL A 336 1.46 0.15 -24.12
C VAL A 336 1.75 1.28 -25.11
N TYR A 337 1.08 2.42 -24.96
CA TYR A 337 1.35 3.61 -25.77
C TYR A 337 2.78 4.12 -25.59
N TYR A 338 3.27 4.18 -24.35
CA TYR A 338 4.63 4.60 -24.05
C TYR A 338 5.68 3.68 -24.67
N GLU A 339 5.47 2.36 -24.58
CA GLU A 339 6.32 1.36 -25.24
C GLU A 339 6.32 1.56 -26.75
N PHE A 340 5.15 1.76 -27.36
CA PHE A 340 5.03 2.00 -28.80
C PHE A 340 5.79 3.25 -29.25
N VAL A 341 5.68 4.37 -28.51
CA VAL A 341 6.32 5.64 -28.90
C VAL A 341 7.80 5.69 -28.58
N THR A 342 8.24 5.06 -27.48
CA THR A 342 9.62 5.21 -26.97
C THR A 342 10.49 3.97 -27.13
N GLY A 343 9.90 2.81 -27.45
CA GLY A 343 10.56 1.50 -27.44
C GLY A 343 10.93 0.98 -26.05
N LYS A 344 10.47 1.64 -24.98
CA LYS A 344 10.84 1.31 -23.60
C LYS A 344 9.73 0.57 -22.87
N THR A 345 10.08 -0.56 -22.28
CA THR A 345 9.16 -1.43 -21.51
C THR A 345 9.23 -1.21 -20.00
N ASN A 346 10.14 -0.34 -19.54
CA ASN A 346 10.44 -0.12 -18.14
C ASN A 346 9.57 0.94 -17.46
N TRP A 347 8.44 1.31 -18.08
CA TRP A 347 7.57 2.37 -17.60
C TRP A 347 6.12 1.90 -17.59
N GLY A 348 5.45 2.09 -16.45
CA GLY A 348 4.12 1.52 -16.24
C GLY A 348 3.30 2.28 -15.21
N PRO A 349 2.81 3.48 -15.51
CA PRO A 349 1.63 3.96 -14.82
C PRO A 349 0.41 3.25 -15.40
N HIS A 350 -0.42 2.79 -14.48
CA HIS A 350 -1.73 2.22 -14.69
C HIS A 350 -2.78 3.33 -14.87
N SER A 351 -2.49 4.31 -15.72
CA SER A 351 -3.24 5.56 -15.78
C SER A 351 -4.14 5.65 -17.02
N PHE A 352 -5.35 6.19 -16.82
CA PHE A 352 -6.39 6.44 -17.84
C PHE A 352 -5.99 7.54 -18.84
N TRP A 353 -5.23 8.51 -18.32
CA TRP A 353 -4.53 9.56 -19.04
C TRP A 353 -3.07 9.47 -18.67
N VAL A 354 -2.19 10.03 -19.49
CA VAL A 354 -0.80 10.31 -19.14
C VAL A 354 -0.74 10.92 -17.71
N ALA A 355 -0.44 10.10 -16.70
CA ALA A 355 -0.34 10.51 -15.30
C ALA A 355 0.67 9.61 -14.59
#